data_AF-A0A432HMM1-F1
#
_entry.id   AF-A0A432HMM1-F1
#
_cell.length_a   1.000
_cell.length_b   1.000
_cell.length_c   1.000
_cell.angle_alpha   90.00
_cell.angle_beta   90.00
_cell.angle_gamma   90.00
#
_symmetry.space_group_name_H-M   'P 1'
#
loop_
_entity.id
_entity.type
_entity.pdbx_description
1 polymer ?
#
loop_
_entity_poly.entity_id
_entity_poly.type
_entity_poly.pdbx_seq_one_letter_code
_entity_poly.pdbx_strand_id
1 'polypeptide(L)'
;MVIRLHKLGYNHTAVPVRGDQAKTAQHLPIIHIGFGNLDAWLLGTNHRVSPANYQGYLNEFVFRFNRRFWPMVGSDSVLKVAVQVESLTYRNFNKSAKTSSNPLESGEPVLTG
;
A
#
# COMPACT_ATOMS: atom_id res chain seq x y z
N MET A 1 -22.40 1.01 4.17
CA MET A 1 -23.00 2.17 4.88
C MET A 1 -22.31 3.44 4.37
N VAL A 2 -22.98 4.23 3.53
CA VAL A 2 -22.37 5.47 2.96
C VAL A 2 -22.65 6.63 3.91
N ILE A 3 -21.62 7.08 4.62
CA ILE A 3 -21.69 8.23 5.51
C ILE A 3 -21.84 9.49 4.65
N ARG A 4 -22.96 10.21 4.79
CA ARG A 4 -23.16 11.51 4.12
C ARG A 4 -22.56 12.61 5.00
N LEU A 5 -21.33 13.04 4.68
CA LEU A 5 -20.60 14.07 5.43
C LEU A 5 -21.40 15.38 5.62
N HIS A 6 -22.23 15.75 4.64
CA HIS A 6 -23.09 16.93 4.72
C HIS A 6 -24.13 16.85 5.86
N LYS A 7 -24.64 15.66 6.22
CA LYS A 7 -25.57 15.51 7.35
C LYS A 7 -24.89 15.70 8.71
N LEU A 8 -23.57 15.59 8.75
CA LEU A 8 -22.74 15.81 9.93
C LEU A 8 -22.17 17.24 9.99
N GLY A 9 -22.62 18.14 9.10
CA GLY A 9 -22.17 19.53 9.05
C GLY A 9 -20.81 19.74 8.36
N TYR A 10 -20.20 18.69 7.80
CA TYR A 10 -18.95 18.80 7.08
C TYR A 10 -19.19 19.16 5.60
N ASN A 11 -18.62 20.29 5.18
CA ASN A 11 -18.66 20.71 3.79
C ASN A 11 -17.58 19.96 3.00
N HIS A 12 -18.01 18.99 2.19
CA HIS A 12 -17.09 18.23 1.33
C HIS A 12 -16.94 18.92 -0.02
N THR A 13 -15.80 19.58 -0.23
CA THR A 13 -15.46 20.19 -1.52
C THR A 13 -14.61 19.22 -2.33
N ALA A 14 -15.18 18.66 -3.39
CA ALA A 14 -14.41 17.85 -4.33
C ALA A 14 -13.55 18.77 -5.22
N VAL A 15 -12.22 18.74 -5.03
CA VAL A 15 -11.28 19.51 -5.85
C VAL A 15 -10.67 18.59 -6.91
N PRO A 16 -10.98 18.77 -8.21
CA PRO A 16 -10.36 17.97 -9.26
C PRO A 16 -8.92 18.40 -9.48
N VAL A 17 -7.98 17.51 -9.15
CA VAL A 17 -6.53 17.80 -9.19
C VAL A 17 -5.96 17.70 -10.61
N ARG A 18 -6.47 16.79 -11.47
CA ARG A 18 -6.08 16.64 -12.91
C ARG A 18 -4.57 16.76 -13.21
N GLY A 19 -3.69 16.30 -12.31
CA GLY A 19 -2.23 16.38 -12.49
C GLY A 19 -1.59 17.74 -12.17
N ASP A 20 -2.36 18.70 -11.68
CA ASP A 20 -1.86 20.00 -11.23
C ASP A 20 -1.13 19.86 -9.87
N GLN A 21 0.20 19.86 -9.92
CA GLN A 21 1.04 19.70 -8.74
C GLN A 21 0.86 20.84 -7.73
N ALA A 22 0.57 22.07 -8.17
CA ALA A 22 0.37 23.19 -7.26
C ALA A 22 -0.92 23.00 -6.43
N LYS A 23 -2.00 22.56 -7.07
CA LYS A 23 -3.25 22.20 -6.36
C LYS A 23 -3.10 20.98 -5.47
N THR A 24 -2.30 19.99 -5.89
CA THR A 24 -2.02 18.81 -5.07
C THR A 24 -1.27 19.20 -3.80
N ALA A 25 -0.22 20.02 -3.92
CA ALA A 25 0.56 20.48 -2.78
C ALA A 25 -0.27 21.32 -1.80
N GLN A 26 -1.21 22.13 -2.31
CA GLN A 26 -2.07 22.97 -1.49
C GLN A 26 -3.16 22.17 -0.75
N HIS A 27 -3.79 21.19 -1.41
CA HIS A 27 -4.95 20.49 -0.85
C HIS A 27 -4.62 19.13 -0.24
N LEU A 28 -3.50 18.52 -0.61
CA LEU A 28 -3.10 17.17 -0.19
C LEU A 28 -1.60 17.11 0.19
N PRO A 29 -1.11 18.00 1.06
CA PRO A 29 0.32 18.10 1.38
C PRO A 29 0.91 16.79 1.96
N ILE A 30 0.08 16.02 2.67
CA ILE A 30 0.48 14.75 3.30
C ILE A 30 0.82 13.67 2.26
N ILE A 31 0.22 13.73 1.06
CA ILE A 31 0.47 12.74 0.01
C ILE A 31 1.92 12.83 -0.47
N HIS A 32 2.46 14.04 -0.65
CA HIS A 32 3.85 14.24 -1.05
C HIS A 32 4.84 13.68 -0.02
N ILE A 33 4.51 13.81 1.28
CA ILE A 33 5.31 13.22 2.36
C ILE A 33 5.25 11.68 2.28
N GLY A 34 4.08 11.12 2.00
CA GLY A 34 3.92 9.68 1.78
C GLY A 34 4.78 9.16 0.63
N PHE A 35 4.78 9.84 -0.51
CA PHE A 35 5.62 9.47 -1.65
C PHE A 35 7.12 9.63 -1.36
N GLY A 36 7.54 10.72 -0.71
CA GLY A 36 8.93 10.89 -0.30
C GLY A 36 9.41 9.79 0.65
N ASN A 37 8.54 9.33 1.55
CA ASN A 37 8.82 8.19 2.43
C ASN A 37 8.93 6.86 1.66
N LEU A 38 8.09 6.66 0.64
CA LEU A 38 8.16 5.48 -0.23
C LEU A 38 9.48 5.46 -1.01
N ASP A 39 9.86 6.58 -1.62
CA ASP A 39 11.10 6.70 -2.39
C ASP A 39 12.33 6.45 -1.51
N ALA A 40 12.38 7.06 -0.31
CA ALA A 40 13.45 6.84 0.64
C ALA A 40 13.52 5.37 1.12
N TRP A 41 12.36 4.72 1.32
CA TRP A 41 12.29 3.33 1.73
C TRP A 41 12.78 2.37 0.64
N LEU A 42 12.37 2.60 -0.61
CA LEU A 42 12.79 1.84 -1.78
C LEU A 42 14.29 1.96 -1.99
N LEU A 43 14.84 3.18 -1.95
CA LEU A 43 16.28 3.42 -2.08
C LEU A 43 17.09 2.76 -0.96
N GLY A 44 16.60 2.79 0.28
CA GLY A 44 17.35 2.30 1.44
C GLY A 44 17.39 0.78 1.58
N THR A 45 16.26 0.08 1.36
CA THR A 45 16.15 -1.37 1.66
C THR A 45 16.33 -2.24 0.42
N ASN A 46 15.98 -1.73 -0.76
CA ASN A 46 15.86 -2.52 -1.99
C ASN A 46 16.59 -1.84 -3.16
N HIS A 47 17.92 -1.88 -3.15
CA HIS A 47 18.74 -1.33 -4.26
C HIS A 47 18.48 -2.00 -5.64
N ARG A 48 17.76 -3.12 -5.72
CA ARG A 48 17.38 -3.81 -6.95
C ARG A 48 15.87 -4.06 -7.00
N VAL A 49 15.10 -3.02 -7.30
CA VAL A 49 13.67 -3.17 -7.57
C VAL A 49 13.50 -3.76 -8.98
N SER A 50 13.03 -5.00 -9.07
CA SER A 50 12.61 -5.56 -10.36
C SER A 50 11.16 -5.14 -10.65
N PRO A 51 10.84 -4.64 -11.86
CA PRO A 51 9.48 -4.28 -12.25
C PRO A 51 8.47 -5.41 -12.10
N ALA A 52 8.93 -6.66 -12.14
CA ALA A 52 8.08 -7.85 -12.03
C ALA A 52 7.37 -7.98 -10.67
N ASN A 53 7.85 -7.34 -9.61
CA ASN A 53 7.35 -7.52 -8.24
C ASN A 53 6.91 -6.20 -7.56
N TYR A 54 6.61 -5.16 -8.34
CA TYR A 54 6.30 -3.83 -7.81
C TYR A 54 5.16 -3.84 -6.78
N GLN A 55 4.11 -4.64 -7.01
CA GLN A 55 2.99 -4.78 -6.09
C GLN A 55 3.41 -5.36 -4.73
N GLY A 56 4.37 -6.28 -4.71
CA GLY A 56 4.90 -6.85 -3.46
C GLY A 56 5.59 -5.79 -2.61
N TYR A 57 6.40 -4.93 -3.23
CA TYR A 57 7.07 -3.83 -2.54
C TYR A 57 6.08 -2.79 -2.00
N LEU A 58 5.02 -2.46 -2.76
CA LEU A 58 3.98 -1.56 -2.27
C LEU A 58 3.22 -2.14 -1.08
N ASN A 59 2.87 -3.43 -1.13
CA ASN A 59 2.20 -4.11 -0.03
C ASN A 59 3.07 -4.10 1.24
N GLU A 60 4.38 -4.34 1.10
CA GLU A 60 5.32 -4.27 2.22
C GLU A 60 5.46 -2.84 2.76
N PHE A 61 5.56 -1.84 1.89
CA PHE A 61 5.63 -0.43 2.30
C PHE A 61 4.39 -0.04 3.11
N VAL A 62 3.18 -0.32 2.62
CA VAL A 62 1.94 0.01 3.33
C VAL A 62 1.86 -0.72 4.66
N PHE A 63 2.25 -2.00 4.69
CA PHE A 63 2.31 -2.78 5.93
C PHE A 63 3.20 -2.11 6.99
N ARG A 64 4.42 -1.70 6.60
CA ARG A 64 5.39 -1.03 7.48
C ARG A 64 4.95 0.39 7.85
N PHE A 65 4.42 1.14 6.90
CA PHE A 65 3.99 2.52 7.08
C PHE A 65 2.84 2.62 8.09
N ASN A 66 1.81 1.78 7.96
CA ASN A 66 0.66 1.77 8.86
C ASN A 66 1.02 1.33 10.29
N ARG A 67 2.09 0.55 10.45
CA ARG A 67 2.54 0.00 11.75
C ARG A 67 3.83 0.64 12.27
N ARG A 68 4.26 1.76 11.68
CA ARG A 68 5.53 2.45 12.00
C ARG A 68 5.72 2.76 13.49
N PHE A 69 4.64 3.05 14.21
CA PHE A 69 4.70 3.40 15.63
C PHE A 69 4.56 2.19 16.57
N TRP A 70 4.21 1.02 16.04
CA TRP A 70 3.88 -0.19 16.81
C TRP A 70 4.67 -1.39 16.30
N PRO A 71 6.02 -1.37 16.43
CA PRO A 71 6.89 -2.38 15.82
C PRO A 71 6.58 -3.80 16.31
N MET A 72 6.23 -3.96 17.59
CA MET A 72 5.85 -5.27 18.15
C MET A 72 4.61 -5.86 17.47
N VAL A 73 3.59 -5.03 17.23
CA VAL A 73 2.36 -5.46 16.52
C VAL A 73 2.69 -5.84 15.08
N GLY A 74 3.61 -5.12 14.42
CA GLY A 74 4.13 -5.47 13.11
C GLY A 74 4.77 -6.86 13.09
N SER A 75 5.70 -7.10 14.01
CA SER A 75 6.39 -8.39 14.14
C SER A 75 5.41 -9.54 14.39
N ASP A 76 4.48 -9.38 15.33
CA ASP A 76 3.48 -10.38 15.66
C ASP A 76 2.55 -10.68 14.48
N SER A 77 2.18 -9.65 13.71
CA SER A 77 1.36 -9.81 12.51
C SER A 77 2.07 -10.64 11.45
N VAL A 78 3.37 -10.39 11.21
CA VAL A 78 4.16 -11.16 10.24
C VAL A 78 4.30 -12.62 10.69
N LEU A 79 4.62 -12.86 11.97
CA LEU A 79 4.74 -14.21 12.50
C LEU A 79 3.44 -14.99 12.40
N LYS A 80 2.31 -14.36 12.72
CA LYS A 80 0.99 -14.97 12.60
C LYS A 80 0.67 -15.38 11.16
N VAL A 81 0.98 -14.52 10.19
CA VAL A 81 0.81 -14.84 8.76
C VAL A 81 1.77 -15.95 8.33
N ALA A 82 3.03 -15.89 8.74
CA ALA A 82 4.05 -16.88 8.39
C ALA A 82 3.73 -18.28 8.92
N VAL A 83 3.07 -18.40 10.07
CA VAL A 83 2.60 -19.68 10.62
C VAL A 83 1.41 -20.25 9.83
N GLN A 84 0.59 -19.38 9.22
CA GLN A 84 -0.64 -19.77 8.53
C GLN A 84 -0.46 -20.03 7.02
N VAL A 85 0.62 -19.52 6.43
CA VAL A 85 0.87 -19.55 4.99
C VAL A 85 2.08 -20.43 4.68
N GLU A 86 1.93 -21.34 3.72
CA GLU A 86 3.05 -22.14 3.22
C GLU A 86 4.07 -21.24 2.51
N SER A 87 5.36 -21.38 2.84
CA SER A 87 6.40 -20.47 2.33
C SER A 87 6.55 -20.61 0.81
N LEU A 88 6.29 -19.53 0.08
CA LEU A 88 6.48 -19.50 -1.37
C LEU A 88 7.99 -19.41 -1.69
N THR A 89 8.52 -20.36 -2.45
CA THR A 89 9.90 -20.28 -2.94
C THR A 89 10.07 -19.02 -3.81
N TYR A 90 11.22 -18.36 -3.77
CA TYR A 90 11.49 -17.12 -4.55
C TYR A 90 11.19 -17.27 -6.06
N ARG A 91 11.44 -18.46 -6.62
CA ARG A 91 11.09 -18.78 -8.01
C ARG A 91 9.58 -18.79 -8.25
N ASN A 92 8.79 -19.27 -7.30
CA ASN A 92 7.33 -19.33 -7.37
C ASN A 92 6.73 -17.94 -7.11
N PHE A 93 7.34 -17.12 -6.26
CA PHE A 93 6.97 -15.70 -6.08
C PHE A 93 7.08 -14.91 -7.39
N ASN A 94 8.22 -14.99 -8.08
CA ASN A 94 8.40 -14.33 -9.37
C ASN A 94 7.50 -14.88 -10.48
N LYS A 95 7.03 -16.13 -10.38
CA LYS A 95 6.06 -16.72 -11.32
C LYS A 95 4.65 -16.23 -11.02
N SER A 96 4.23 -16.26 -9.75
CA SER A 96 2.93 -15.75 -9.29
C SER A 96 2.75 -14.26 -9.63
N ALA A 97 3.79 -13.44 -9.43
CA ALA A 97 3.77 -12.02 -9.78
C ALA A 97 3.66 -11.76 -11.30
N LYS A 98 4.16 -12.67 -12.14
CA LYS A 98 3.97 -12.63 -13.61
C LYS A 98 2.61 -13.15 -14.04
N THR A 99 1.99 -14.02 -13.25
CA THR A 99 0.65 -14.57 -13.53
C THR A 99 -0.46 -13.60 -13.14
N SER A 100 -0.25 -12.74 -12.14
CA SER A 100 -1.26 -11.75 -11.69
C SER A 100 -1.37 -10.49 -12.56
N SER A 101 -0.63 -10.40 -13.67
CA SER A 101 -0.74 -9.27 -14.61
C SER A 101 -1.95 -9.37 -15.56
N ASN A 102 -3.02 -10.07 -15.17
CA ASN A 102 -4.32 -10.03 -15.82
C ASN A 102 -5.43 -9.87 -14.77
N PRO A 103 -6.47 -9.08 -15.09
CA PRO A 103 -7.16 -8.23 -14.12
C PRO A 103 -7.96 -9.02 -13.09
N LEU A 104 -7.83 -8.57 -11.85
CA LEU A 104 -8.78 -8.70 -10.73
C LEU A 104 -10.02 -9.54 -11.05
N GLU A 105 -9.95 -10.84 -10.79
CA GLU A 105 -11.17 -11.60 -10.55
C GLU A 105 -11.78 -11.08 -9.24
N SER A 106 -12.92 -10.42 -9.41
CA SER A 106 -13.81 -9.96 -8.36
C SER A 106 -14.29 -11.14 -7.52
N GLY A 107 -13.68 -11.42 -6.38
CA GLY A 107 -14.22 -12.47 -5.51
C GLY A 107 -13.49 -12.77 -4.21
N GLU A 108 -12.17 -12.59 -4.11
CA GLU A 108 -11.48 -13.05 -2.91
C GLU A 108 -11.40 -12.01 -1.79
N PRO A 109 -11.66 -12.41 -0.52
CA PRO A 109 -11.65 -11.50 0.60
C PRO A 109 -10.23 -10.98 0.84
N VAL A 110 -10.07 -9.67 0.72
CA VAL A 110 -8.86 -8.98 1.16
C VAL A 110 -8.72 -9.20 2.66
N LEU A 111 -7.78 -10.07 3.06
CA LEU A 111 -7.39 -10.26 4.45
C LEU A 111 -6.83 -8.94 5.00
N THR A 112 -7.73 -8.18 5.61
CA THR A 112 -7.43 -7.01 6.44
C THR A 112 -7.15 -7.51 7.85
N GLY A 113 -5.92 -7.96 8.05
CA GLY A 113 -5.33 -8.19 9.37
C GLY A 113 -4.57 -6.96 9.88
#